data_AF-A0AAD7PZI0-F1
#
_entry.id   AF-A0AAD7PZI0-F1
#
_cell.length_a   1.000
_cell.length_b   1.000
_cell.length_c   1.000
_cell.angle_alpha   90.00
_cell.angle_beta   90.00
_cell.angle_gamma   90.00
#
_symmetry.space_group_name_H-M   'P 1'
#
loop_
_entity.id
_entity.type
_entity.pdbx_description
1 polymer ?
#
loop_
_entity_poly.entity_id
_entity_poly.type
_entity_poly.pdbx_seq_one_letter_code
_entity_poly.pdbx_strand_id
1 'polypeptide(L)'
;MSNDNYAWWRARLTQMAKYFTAYRIDHILGFFRIWELPDHAMTGLVGKFRPSIALSQEEFETEGIWDFNRLSRPYIRQQLLEDIFGASWIFVTTNFLTEYQKQHYEFKEDCNTEKKIAAKLKSLAERYLLLESEDKIRRSLFDLIQNIVLIRDPEDPRKFYPRFNLEDTSSFKDLDDNSKNVLKRLYYDYYFHRQENLWRKNALKNLPALLDSSDMLACGEDLGLIPSCVHPVMQELGLIGLRIQRMPSEPGQEFGIPSQHSYMTVCAPSCHDCSTMRAWWEEDEERRQRFFKSVVGSDMLPPDQCVPEIASFIIRQHVEAPSMWAIFPLQD
;
A
#
# COMPACT_ATOMS: atom_id res chain seq x y z
N MET A 1 3.14 -6.16 24.48
CA MET A 1 3.85 -4.88 24.30
C MET A 1 3.31 -3.83 25.26
N SER A 2 2.03 -3.43 25.21
CA SER A 2 1.55 -2.44 26.21
C SER A 2 1.53 -3.00 27.65
N ASN A 3 1.20 -4.28 27.82
CA ASN A 3 1.08 -4.91 29.15
C ASN A 3 2.42 -4.97 29.91
N ASP A 4 3.53 -5.02 29.18
CA ASP A 4 4.89 -5.08 29.68
C ASP A 4 5.64 -3.74 29.51
N ASN A 5 4.89 -2.63 29.37
CA ASN A 5 5.43 -1.28 29.17
C ASN A 5 6.50 -1.21 28.07
N TYR A 6 6.21 -1.86 26.94
CA TYR A 6 7.04 -1.91 25.74
C TYR A 6 8.47 -2.41 25.99
N ALA A 7 8.67 -3.31 26.97
CA ALA A 7 9.99 -3.77 27.43
C ALA A 7 10.95 -4.18 26.30
N TRP A 8 10.45 -4.90 25.29
CA TRP A 8 11.26 -5.30 24.14
C TRP A 8 11.77 -4.11 23.32
N TRP A 9 10.91 -3.12 23.02
CA TRP A 9 11.30 -1.93 22.26
C TRP A 9 12.32 -1.09 23.03
N ARG A 10 12.09 -0.92 24.34
CA ARG A 10 13.02 -0.21 25.23
C ARG A 10 14.39 -0.88 25.21
N ALA A 11 14.44 -2.20 25.42
CA ALA A 11 15.69 -2.97 25.39
C ALA A 11 16.42 -2.85 24.02
N ARG A 12 15.67 -2.92 22.92
CA ARG A 12 16.21 -2.77 21.57
C ARG A 12 16.85 -1.39 21.37
N LEU A 13 16.14 -0.31 21.71
CA LEU A 13 16.64 1.06 21.52
C LEU A 13 17.81 1.37 22.45
N THR A 14 17.78 0.92 23.70
CA THR A 14 18.92 1.03 24.63
C THR A 14 20.17 0.33 24.09
N GLN A 15 20.02 -0.85 23.46
CA GLN A 15 21.15 -1.53 22.85
C GLN A 15 21.66 -0.79 21.60
N MET A 16 20.78 -0.26 20.76
CA MET A 16 21.14 0.52 19.57
C MET A 16 21.87 1.82 19.92
N ALA A 17 21.49 2.48 21.03
CA ALA A 17 22.12 3.71 21.50
C ALA A 17 23.62 3.59 21.83
N LYS A 18 24.14 2.36 21.97
CA LYS A 18 25.59 2.11 22.13
C LYS A 18 26.38 2.33 20.83
N TYR A 19 25.71 2.34 19.69
CA TYR A 19 26.33 2.36 18.36
C TYR A 19 25.92 3.57 17.53
N PHE A 20 24.73 4.12 17.77
CA PHE A 20 24.14 5.15 16.92
C PHE A 20 23.70 6.36 17.72
N THR A 21 23.82 7.53 17.10
CA THR A 21 23.31 8.81 17.64
C THR A 21 21.90 9.12 17.12
N ALA A 22 21.49 8.47 16.04
CA ALA A 22 20.19 8.61 15.41
C ALA A 22 19.71 7.25 14.87
N TYR A 23 18.40 7.07 14.75
CA TYR A 23 17.82 5.87 14.17
C TYR A 23 16.63 6.20 13.26
N ARG A 24 16.49 5.42 12.20
CA ARG A 24 15.32 5.42 11.33
C ARG A 24 14.33 4.37 11.80
N ILE A 25 13.08 4.78 12.01
CA ILE A 25 11.92 3.91 12.14
C ILE A 25 11.41 3.66 10.73
N ASP A 26 11.76 2.50 10.19
CA ASP A 26 11.18 2.00 8.95
C ASP A 26 9.66 1.82 9.12
N HIS A 27 8.89 2.31 8.15
CA HIS A 27 7.44 2.26 8.12
C HIS A 27 6.78 2.79 9.41
N ILE A 28 7.02 4.08 9.75
CA ILE A 28 6.47 4.67 10.99
C ILE A 28 4.94 4.61 11.04
N LEU A 29 4.29 4.53 9.87
CA LEU A 29 2.85 4.30 9.75
C LEU A 29 2.38 3.09 10.57
N GLY A 30 3.21 2.07 10.77
CA GLY A 30 2.90 0.90 11.60
C GLY A 30 2.51 1.23 13.04
N PHE A 31 2.94 2.38 13.59
CA PHE A 31 2.54 2.84 14.93
C PHE A 31 1.17 3.53 14.94
N PHE A 32 0.71 3.99 13.78
CA PHE A 32 -0.61 4.56 13.56
C PHE A 32 -1.61 3.44 13.25
N ARG A 33 -1.26 2.59 12.28
CA ARG A 33 -2.06 1.50 11.72
C ARG A 33 -1.17 0.49 11.00
N ILE A 34 -1.58 -0.77 10.98
CA ILE A 34 -0.93 -1.84 10.23
C ILE A 34 -1.93 -2.41 9.24
N TRP A 35 -1.50 -2.70 8.01
CA TRP A 35 -2.30 -3.50 7.08
C TRP A 35 -2.23 -4.97 7.48
N GLU A 36 -3.32 -5.51 7.99
CA GLU A 36 -3.43 -6.92 8.35
C GLU A 36 -4.07 -7.73 7.23
N LEU A 37 -3.49 -8.89 6.95
CA LEU A 37 -3.96 -9.85 5.97
C LEU A 37 -4.45 -11.11 6.68
N PRO A 38 -5.52 -11.77 6.19
CA PRO A 38 -5.88 -13.09 6.65
C PRO A 38 -4.72 -14.08 6.44
N ASP A 39 -4.56 -15.06 7.33
CA ASP A 39 -3.48 -16.05 7.22
C ASP A 39 -3.46 -16.74 5.85
N HIS A 40 -4.62 -16.98 5.24
CA HIS A 40 -4.72 -17.66 3.96
C HIS A 40 -4.31 -16.82 2.74
N ALA A 41 -4.05 -15.52 2.92
CA ALA A 41 -3.70 -14.62 1.83
C ALA A 41 -2.23 -14.83 1.41
N MET A 42 -2.00 -14.86 0.11
CA MET A 42 -0.69 -14.87 -0.54
C MET A 42 -0.39 -13.54 -1.26
N THR A 43 -1.38 -12.65 -1.36
CA THR A 43 -1.26 -11.30 -1.93
C THR A 43 -1.70 -10.22 -0.93
N GLY A 44 -1.39 -8.96 -1.24
CA GLY A 44 -1.64 -7.83 -0.34
C GLY A 44 -2.98 -7.12 -0.49
N LEU A 45 -3.86 -7.52 -1.42
CA LEU A 45 -5.04 -6.71 -1.80
C LEU A 45 -6.23 -6.85 -0.83
N VAL A 46 -6.47 -8.04 -0.30
CA VAL A 46 -7.64 -8.34 0.54
C VAL A 46 -7.23 -8.33 2.01
N GLY A 47 -6.93 -7.13 2.50
CA GLY A 47 -6.60 -6.87 3.91
C GLY A 47 -7.44 -5.74 4.48
N LYS A 48 -7.16 -5.39 5.73
CA LYS A 48 -7.76 -4.23 6.40
C LYS A 48 -6.73 -3.53 7.27
N PHE A 49 -6.98 -2.27 7.62
CA PHE A 49 -6.14 -1.57 8.58
C PHE A 49 -6.50 -1.98 10.02
N ARG A 50 -5.49 -2.07 10.88
CA ARG A 50 -5.65 -2.26 12.32
C ARG A 50 -4.78 -1.29 13.12
N PRO A 51 -5.34 -0.54 14.08
CA PRO A 51 -6.77 -0.45 14.38
C PRO A 51 -7.54 0.28 13.26
N SER A 52 -8.84 0.01 13.10
CA SER A 52 -9.73 0.77 12.22
C SER A 52 -11.17 0.69 12.72
N ILE A 53 -11.96 1.71 12.40
CA ILE A 53 -13.41 1.76 12.59
C ILE A 53 -14.05 1.18 11.32
N ALA A 54 -14.73 0.05 11.47
CA ALA A 54 -15.42 -0.60 10.36
C ALA A 54 -16.66 0.20 9.91
N LEU A 55 -17.13 -0.09 8.71
CA LEU A 55 -18.46 0.31 8.25
C LEU A 55 -19.48 -0.69 8.78
N SER A 56 -20.55 -0.20 9.39
CA SER A 56 -21.63 -1.03 9.91
C SER A 56 -22.65 -1.37 8.84
N GLN A 57 -23.33 -2.50 9.01
CA GLN A 57 -24.44 -2.93 8.14
C GLN A 57 -25.54 -1.85 8.02
N GLU A 58 -25.87 -1.19 9.14
CA GLU A 58 -26.91 -0.16 9.21
C GLU A 58 -26.57 1.08 8.36
N GLU A 59 -25.30 1.46 8.28
CA GLU A 59 -24.84 2.56 7.40
C GLU A 59 -25.09 2.27 5.92
N PHE A 60 -24.95 1.00 5.50
CA PHE A 60 -25.26 0.59 4.14
C PHE A 60 -26.76 0.51 3.88
N GLU A 61 -27.52 -0.09 4.79
CA GLU A 61 -28.96 -0.29 4.64
C GLU A 61 -29.71 1.03 4.54
N THR A 62 -29.31 2.03 5.33
CA THR A 62 -29.88 3.39 5.29
C THR A 62 -29.71 4.06 3.92
N GLU A 63 -28.67 3.67 3.17
CA GLU A 63 -28.35 4.17 1.83
C GLU A 63 -28.88 3.25 0.71
N GLY A 64 -29.69 2.24 1.06
CA GLY A 64 -30.30 1.32 0.11
C GLY A 64 -29.42 0.15 -0.33
N ILE A 65 -28.27 -0.07 0.34
CA ILE A 65 -27.38 -1.20 0.08
C ILE A 65 -27.67 -2.33 1.07
N TRP A 66 -28.11 -3.48 0.58
CA TRP A 66 -28.55 -4.61 1.40
C TRP A 66 -27.96 -5.97 0.98
N ASP A 67 -27.47 -6.13 -0.25
CA ASP A 67 -26.93 -7.41 -0.72
C ASP A 67 -25.45 -7.60 -0.34
N PHE A 68 -25.22 -7.78 0.97
CA PHE A 68 -23.89 -7.97 1.53
C PHE A 68 -23.21 -9.27 1.08
N ASN A 69 -23.98 -10.27 0.63
CA ASN A 69 -23.41 -11.50 0.10
C ASN A 69 -22.83 -11.25 -1.29
N ARG A 70 -23.54 -10.55 -2.17
CA ARG A 70 -23.04 -10.15 -3.50
C ARG A 70 -21.81 -9.23 -3.42
N LEU A 71 -21.73 -8.37 -2.39
CA LEU A 71 -20.60 -7.45 -2.21
C LEU A 71 -19.38 -8.10 -1.55
N SER A 72 -19.58 -9.13 -0.73
CA SER A 72 -18.51 -9.77 0.07
C SER A 72 -18.03 -11.12 -0.47
N ARG A 73 -18.67 -11.65 -1.50
CA ARG A 73 -18.27 -12.91 -2.16
C ARG A 73 -17.79 -12.64 -3.58
N PRO A 74 -16.85 -13.45 -4.10
CA PRO A 74 -16.39 -13.33 -5.48
C PRO A 74 -17.57 -13.30 -6.47
N TYR A 75 -17.63 -12.27 -7.31
CA TYR A 75 -18.66 -12.19 -8.35
C TYR A 75 -18.14 -12.80 -9.65
N ILE A 76 -18.50 -14.06 -9.89
CA ILE A 76 -17.97 -14.86 -11.01
C ILE A 76 -19.11 -15.22 -11.96
N ARG A 77 -19.18 -14.51 -13.08
CA ARG A 77 -20.11 -14.81 -14.19
C ARG A 77 -19.42 -15.65 -15.25
N GLN A 78 -20.20 -16.46 -15.99
CA GLN A 78 -19.68 -17.24 -17.11
C GLN A 78 -18.87 -16.40 -18.10
N GLN A 79 -19.39 -15.23 -18.52
CA GLN A 79 -18.72 -14.35 -19.47
C GLN A 79 -17.33 -13.91 -18.97
N LEU A 80 -17.20 -13.60 -17.68
CA LEU A 80 -15.91 -13.23 -17.07
C LEU A 80 -14.90 -14.39 -17.14
N LEU A 81 -15.36 -15.64 -16.99
CA LEU A 81 -14.50 -16.82 -17.08
C LEU A 81 -14.03 -17.06 -18.51
N GLU A 82 -14.92 -16.92 -19.49
CA GLU A 82 -14.60 -17.04 -20.91
C GLU A 82 -13.60 -15.96 -21.34
N ASP A 83 -13.77 -14.71 -20.89
CA ASP A 83 -12.89 -13.59 -21.20
C ASP A 83 -11.48 -13.78 -20.60
N ILE A 84 -11.38 -14.24 -19.35
CA ILE A 84 -10.09 -14.38 -18.64
C ILE A 84 -9.33 -15.63 -19.09
N PHE A 85 -10.01 -16.77 -19.20
CA PHE A 85 -9.35 -18.07 -19.41
C PHE A 85 -9.42 -18.57 -20.86
N GLY A 86 -10.23 -17.95 -21.73
CA GLY A 86 -10.40 -18.37 -23.11
C GLY A 86 -10.74 -19.86 -23.19
N ALA A 87 -10.05 -20.61 -24.05
CA ALA A 87 -10.26 -22.05 -24.23
C ALA A 87 -10.09 -22.90 -22.94
N SER A 88 -9.42 -22.38 -21.91
CA SER A 88 -9.17 -23.10 -20.66
C SER A 88 -10.27 -22.93 -19.61
N TRP A 89 -11.34 -22.16 -19.90
CA TRP A 89 -12.37 -21.85 -18.91
C TRP A 89 -13.08 -23.12 -18.39
N ILE A 90 -13.34 -24.12 -19.25
CA ILE A 90 -13.96 -25.40 -18.88
C ILE A 90 -13.10 -26.18 -17.88
N PHE A 91 -11.78 -26.16 -18.06
CA PHE A 91 -10.85 -26.77 -17.11
C PHE A 91 -10.93 -26.08 -15.75
N VAL A 92 -11.00 -24.75 -15.73
CA VAL A 92 -11.10 -23.97 -14.50
C VAL A 92 -12.42 -24.23 -13.78
N THR A 93 -13.55 -24.22 -14.48
CA THR A 93 -14.84 -24.50 -13.85
C THR A 93 -14.89 -25.92 -13.30
N THR A 94 -14.42 -26.92 -14.06
CA THR A 94 -14.41 -28.32 -13.61
C THR A 94 -13.57 -28.53 -12.35
N ASN A 95 -12.40 -27.88 -12.26
CA ASN A 95 -11.47 -28.12 -11.16
C ASN A 95 -11.72 -27.21 -9.95
N PHE A 96 -11.99 -25.92 -10.14
CA PHE A 96 -11.97 -24.90 -9.08
C PHE A 96 -13.35 -24.35 -8.69
N LEU A 97 -14.35 -24.44 -9.55
CA LEU A 97 -15.62 -23.75 -9.35
C LEU A 97 -16.83 -24.70 -9.35
N THR A 98 -17.93 -24.25 -8.77
CA THR A 98 -19.24 -24.92 -8.86
C THR A 98 -20.27 -23.89 -9.31
N GLU A 99 -21.15 -24.26 -10.23
CA GLU A 99 -22.29 -23.44 -10.63
C GLU A 99 -23.38 -23.54 -9.55
N TYR A 100 -23.66 -22.45 -8.84
CA TYR A 100 -24.69 -22.41 -7.79
C TYR A 100 -26.02 -21.86 -8.31
N GLN A 101 -25.96 -21.06 -9.38
CA GLN A 101 -27.10 -20.52 -10.10
C GLN A 101 -26.71 -20.40 -11.57
N LYS A 102 -27.70 -20.44 -12.48
CA LYS A 102 -27.46 -20.34 -13.93
C LYS A 102 -26.47 -19.22 -14.27
N GLN A 103 -25.35 -19.59 -14.90
CA GLN A 103 -24.24 -18.71 -15.32
C GLN A 103 -23.45 -18.03 -14.18
N HIS A 104 -23.65 -18.46 -12.93
CA HIS A 104 -22.99 -17.92 -11.74
C HIS A 104 -22.23 -19.01 -10.99
N TYR A 105 -20.97 -18.72 -10.69
CA TYR A 105 -20.02 -19.67 -10.13
C TYR A 105 -19.51 -19.22 -8.78
N GLU A 106 -19.21 -20.19 -7.91
CA GLU A 106 -18.48 -19.98 -6.66
C GLU A 106 -17.30 -20.94 -6.55
N PHE A 107 -16.30 -20.57 -5.76
CA PHE A 107 -15.16 -21.44 -5.49
C PHE A 107 -15.58 -22.64 -4.65
N LYS A 108 -15.08 -23.82 -5.01
CA LYS A 108 -15.24 -25.03 -4.17
C LYS A 108 -14.54 -24.84 -2.82
N GLU A 109 -15.02 -25.55 -1.80
CA GLU A 109 -14.47 -25.51 -0.44
C GLU A 109 -12.97 -25.81 -0.36
N ASP A 110 -12.45 -26.65 -1.26
CA ASP A 110 -11.04 -27.01 -1.35
C ASP A 110 -10.18 -25.99 -2.10
N CYS A 111 -10.76 -24.88 -2.58
CA CYS A 111 -10.06 -23.77 -3.26
C CYS A 111 -10.71 -22.40 -3.05
N ASN A 112 -11.38 -22.18 -1.91
CA ASN A 112 -11.98 -20.90 -1.54
C ASN A 112 -11.02 -19.92 -0.84
N THR A 113 -9.70 -20.13 -0.95
CA THR A 113 -8.67 -19.19 -0.46
C THR A 113 -7.44 -19.23 -1.36
N GLU A 114 -6.60 -18.20 -1.34
CA GLU A 114 -5.37 -18.14 -2.15
C GLU A 114 -4.39 -19.28 -1.82
N LYS A 115 -4.15 -19.57 -0.54
CA LYS A 115 -3.35 -20.74 -0.12
C LYS A 115 -3.90 -22.06 -0.67
N LYS A 116 -5.22 -22.27 -0.61
CA LYS A 116 -5.87 -23.50 -1.11
C LYS A 116 -5.77 -23.60 -2.65
N ILE A 117 -5.98 -22.49 -3.36
CA ILE A 117 -5.82 -22.42 -4.82
C ILE A 117 -4.38 -22.80 -5.20
N ALA A 118 -3.38 -22.20 -4.56
CA ALA A 118 -1.97 -22.47 -4.83
C ALA A 118 -1.61 -23.94 -4.55
N ALA A 119 -2.08 -24.52 -3.43
CA ALA A 119 -1.86 -25.92 -3.10
C ALA A 119 -2.50 -26.87 -4.14
N LYS A 120 -3.72 -26.57 -4.58
CA LYS A 120 -4.44 -27.36 -5.57
C LYS A 120 -3.80 -27.28 -6.96
N LEU A 121 -3.36 -26.08 -7.37
CA LEU A 121 -2.62 -25.90 -8.62
C LEU A 121 -1.34 -26.72 -8.65
N LYS A 122 -0.56 -26.70 -7.57
CA LYS A 122 0.65 -27.50 -7.45
C LYS A 122 0.38 -28.99 -7.64
N SER A 123 -0.66 -29.52 -6.98
CA SER A 123 -1.06 -30.93 -7.11
C SER A 123 -1.57 -31.30 -8.52
N LEU A 124 -2.13 -30.34 -9.26
CA LEU A 124 -2.56 -30.54 -10.65
C LEU A 124 -1.39 -30.43 -11.62
N ALA A 125 -0.46 -29.50 -11.42
CA ALA A 125 0.74 -29.36 -12.24
C ALA A 125 1.59 -30.64 -12.21
N GLU A 126 1.75 -31.25 -11.03
CA GLU A 126 2.41 -32.54 -10.85
C GLU A 126 1.71 -33.69 -11.62
N ARG A 127 0.39 -33.62 -11.79
CA ARG A 127 -0.39 -34.65 -12.52
C ARG A 127 -0.44 -34.44 -14.03
N TYR A 128 -0.49 -33.20 -14.49
CA TYR A 128 -0.81 -32.85 -15.88
C TYR A 128 0.38 -32.27 -16.68
N LEU A 129 1.58 -32.15 -16.09
CA LEU A 129 2.78 -31.56 -16.73
C LEU A 129 2.51 -30.18 -17.38
N LEU A 130 1.69 -29.35 -16.73
CA LEU A 130 1.35 -28.00 -17.21
C LEU A 130 2.49 -27.03 -16.89
N LEU A 131 3.48 -26.91 -17.78
CA LEU A 131 4.71 -26.13 -17.54
C LEU A 131 4.65 -24.65 -17.95
N GLU A 132 3.71 -24.22 -18.81
CA GLU A 132 3.76 -22.85 -19.37
C GLU A 132 2.61 -21.92 -18.96
N SER A 133 1.61 -22.40 -18.20
CA SER A 133 0.43 -21.59 -17.84
C SER A 133 0.07 -21.54 -16.36
N GLU A 134 0.83 -22.20 -15.46
CA GLU A 134 0.51 -22.24 -14.03
C GLU A 134 0.47 -20.83 -13.43
N ASP A 135 1.49 -20.01 -13.67
CA ASP A 135 1.56 -18.66 -13.11
C ASP A 135 0.45 -17.76 -13.61
N LYS A 136 0.09 -17.88 -14.90
CA LYS A 136 -1.00 -17.11 -15.49
C LYS A 136 -2.34 -17.53 -14.89
N ILE A 137 -2.62 -18.84 -14.82
CA ILE A 137 -3.85 -19.37 -14.23
C ILE A 137 -3.94 -18.99 -12.75
N ARG A 138 -2.83 -19.09 -12.01
CA ARG A 138 -2.75 -18.69 -10.59
C ARG A 138 -3.12 -17.24 -10.39
N ARG A 139 -2.51 -16.33 -11.16
CA ARG A 139 -2.83 -14.88 -11.10
C ARG A 139 -4.30 -14.64 -11.43
N SER A 140 -4.81 -15.22 -12.51
CA SER A 140 -6.21 -15.09 -12.90
C SER A 140 -7.20 -15.65 -11.87
N LEU A 141 -6.88 -16.76 -11.20
CA LEU A 141 -7.69 -17.31 -10.10
C LEU A 141 -7.65 -16.40 -8.85
N PHE A 142 -6.50 -15.78 -8.57
CA PHE A 142 -6.38 -14.78 -7.50
C PHE A 142 -7.20 -13.53 -7.83
N ASP A 143 -7.16 -13.05 -9.08
CA ASP A 143 -7.99 -11.92 -9.51
C ASP A 143 -9.49 -12.22 -9.32
N LEU A 144 -9.92 -13.45 -9.63
CA LEU A 144 -11.30 -13.88 -9.41
C LEU A 144 -11.69 -13.91 -7.93
N ILE A 145 -10.87 -14.52 -7.06
CA ILE A 145 -11.22 -14.62 -5.63
C ILE A 145 -11.21 -13.25 -4.94
N GLN A 146 -10.42 -12.31 -5.46
CA GLN A 146 -10.34 -10.94 -4.99
C GLN A 146 -11.37 -10.01 -5.63
N ASN A 147 -12.22 -10.51 -6.53
CA ASN A 147 -13.27 -9.73 -7.22
C ASN A 147 -14.49 -9.49 -6.30
N ILE A 148 -14.22 -8.80 -5.20
CA ILE A 148 -15.18 -8.40 -4.16
C ILE A 148 -15.19 -6.88 -4.00
N VAL A 149 -16.23 -6.35 -3.39
CA VAL A 149 -16.35 -4.91 -3.09
C VAL A 149 -16.08 -4.63 -1.62
N LEU A 150 -16.62 -5.48 -0.74
CA LEU A 150 -16.49 -5.37 0.71
C LEU A 150 -15.83 -6.62 1.28
N ILE A 151 -15.02 -6.43 2.31
CA ILE A 151 -14.45 -7.49 3.14
C ILE A 151 -15.31 -7.54 4.40
N ARG A 152 -15.93 -8.69 4.65
CA ARG A 152 -16.71 -8.90 5.88
C ARG A 152 -15.77 -9.20 7.05
N ASP A 153 -16.03 -8.60 8.20
CA ASP A 153 -15.24 -8.87 9.39
C ASP A 153 -15.45 -10.33 9.87
N PRO A 154 -14.36 -11.06 10.21
CA PRO A 154 -14.46 -12.44 10.67
C PRO A 154 -15.01 -12.60 12.09
N GLU A 155 -14.93 -11.57 12.93
CA GLU A 155 -15.39 -11.58 14.32
C GLU A 155 -16.83 -11.04 14.44
N ASP A 156 -17.20 -10.03 13.63
CA ASP A 156 -18.51 -9.40 13.62
C ASP A 156 -19.13 -9.34 12.22
N PRO A 157 -20.08 -10.24 11.89
CA PRO A 157 -20.69 -10.30 10.55
C PRO A 157 -21.42 -9.04 10.09
N ARG A 158 -21.68 -8.07 11.00
CA ARG A 158 -22.33 -6.79 10.69
C ARG A 158 -21.33 -5.67 10.38
N LYS A 159 -20.03 -5.97 10.37
CA LYS A 159 -18.95 -5.02 10.07
C LYS A 159 -18.28 -5.36 8.74
N PHE A 160 -17.98 -4.31 7.99
CA PHE A 160 -17.39 -4.41 6.66
C PHE A 160 -16.26 -3.41 6.46
N TYR A 161 -15.35 -3.76 5.56
CA TYR A 161 -14.22 -2.95 5.14
C TYR A 161 -14.21 -2.84 3.62
N PRO A 162 -14.09 -1.65 3.03
CA PRO A 162 -13.98 -1.53 1.57
C PRO A 162 -12.69 -2.17 1.06
N ARG A 163 -12.77 -3.00 0.01
CA ARG A 163 -11.58 -3.51 -0.68
C ARG A 163 -10.77 -2.33 -1.20
N PHE A 164 -9.45 -2.36 -1.03
CA PHE A 164 -8.58 -1.36 -1.64
C PHE A 164 -8.75 -1.36 -3.17
N ASN A 165 -8.83 -0.19 -3.80
CA ASN A 165 -9.11 -0.05 -5.23
C ASN A 165 -10.37 -0.79 -5.71
N LEU A 166 -11.47 -0.75 -4.95
CA LEU A 166 -12.71 -1.46 -5.34
C LEU A 166 -13.23 -1.04 -6.71
N GLU A 167 -12.96 0.18 -7.17
CA GLU A 167 -13.41 0.71 -8.47
C GLU A 167 -12.83 -0.06 -9.67
N ASP A 168 -11.69 -0.71 -9.48
CA ASP A 168 -11.02 -1.49 -10.54
C ASP A 168 -11.75 -2.81 -10.82
N THR A 169 -12.49 -3.32 -9.83
CA THR A 169 -13.13 -4.64 -9.89
C THR A 169 -14.31 -4.67 -10.87
N SER A 170 -14.47 -5.79 -11.59
CA SER A 170 -15.67 -5.99 -12.41
C SER A 170 -16.93 -6.11 -11.53
N SER A 171 -16.77 -6.62 -10.31
CA SER A 171 -17.82 -6.68 -9.28
C SER A 171 -18.45 -5.31 -8.98
N PHE A 172 -17.63 -4.27 -8.84
CA PHE A 172 -18.09 -2.89 -8.65
C PHE A 172 -18.64 -2.26 -9.92
N LYS A 173 -17.98 -2.48 -11.07
CA LYS A 173 -18.39 -1.91 -12.36
C LYS A 173 -19.80 -2.34 -12.79
N ASP A 174 -20.24 -3.52 -12.35
CA ASP A 174 -21.55 -4.08 -12.66
C ASP A 174 -22.70 -3.57 -11.75
N LEU A 175 -22.39 -2.78 -10.71
CA LEU A 175 -23.41 -2.19 -9.84
C LEU A 175 -24.17 -1.05 -10.52
N ASP A 176 -25.36 -0.73 -10.03
CA ASP A 176 -26.10 0.46 -10.44
C ASP A 176 -25.39 1.74 -9.97
N ASP A 177 -25.72 2.87 -10.61
CA ASP A 177 -25.05 4.15 -10.35
C ASP A 177 -25.25 4.66 -8.92
N ASN A 178 -26.40 4.39 -8.29
CA ASN A 178 -26.64 4.79 -6.90
C ASN A 178 -25.71 4.01 -5.95
N SER A 179 -25.67 2.69 -6.07
CA SER A 179 -24.77 1.84 -5.29
C SER A 179 -23.30 2.23 -5.47
N LYS A 180 -22.87 2.50 -6.72
CA LYS A 180 -21.51 2.98 -7.01
C LYS A 180 -21.19 4.27 -6.27
N ASN A 181 -22.08 5.26 -6.30
CA ASN A 181 -21.85 6.55 -5.67
C ASN A 181 -21.76 6.44 -4.15
N VAL A 182 -22.64 5.65 -3.52
CA VAL A 182 -22.61 5.40 -2.07
C VAL A 182 -21.32 4.69 -1.67
N LEU A 183 -20.93 3.63 -2.37
CA LEU A 183 -19.71 2.87 -2.07
C LEU A 183 -18.44 3.70 -2.25
N LYS A 184 -18.37 4.55 -3.27
CA LYS A 184 -17.24 5.49 -3.44
C LYS A 184 -17.16 6.43 -2.24
N ARG A 185 -18.28 7.05 -1.83
CA ARG A 185 -18.29 7.96 -0.68
C ARG A 185 -17.81 7.26 0.60
N LEU A 186 -18.32 6.05 0.88
CA LEU A 186 -17.92 5.27 2.05
C LEU A 186 -16.46 4.79 1.98
N TYR A 187 -15.97 4.46 0.78
CA TYR A 187 -14.56 4.16 0.54
C TYR A 187 -13.66 5.35 0.89
N TYR A 188 -13.97 6.52 0.36
CA TYR A 188 -13.20 7.74 0.64
C TYR A 188 -13.25 8.10 2.12
N ASP A 189 -14.43 8.05 2.74
CA ASP A 189 -14.57 8.24 4.19
C ASP A 189 -13.69 7.27 4.98
N TYR A 190 -13.78 5.96 4.69
CA TYR A 190 -13.04 4.93 5.40
C TYR A 190 -11.51 5.09 5.31
N TYR A 191 -10.96 5.40 4.12
CA TYR A 191 -9.51 5.47 3.93
C TYR A 191 -8.89 6.82 4.35
N PHE A 192 -9.66 7.91 4.27
CA PHE A 192 -9.09 9.27 4.37
C PHE A 192 -9.65 10.13 5.51
N HIS A 193 -10.80 9.80 6.11
CA HIS A 193 -11.43 10.66 7.12
C HIS A 193 -11.78 9.95 8.42
N ARG A 194 -12.55 8.87 8.36
CA ARG A 194 -13.09 8.13 9.52
C ARG A 194 -12.05 7.77 10.58
N GLN A 195 -10.83 7.50 10.14
CA GLN A 195 -9.80 6.87 10.95
C GLN A 195 -8.82 7.85 11.60
N GLU A 196 -8.81 9.12 11.18
CA GLU A 196 -7.78 10.10 11.55
C GLU A 196 -7.58 10.18 13.08
N ASN A 197 -8.68 10.31 13.82
CA ASN A 197 -8.65 10.42 15.27
C ASN A 197 -8.18 9.13 15.95
N LEU A 198 -8.58 7.97 15.43
CA LEU A 198 -8.20 6.67 15.98
C LEU A 198 -6.71 6.42 15.79
N TRP A 199 -6.19 6.66 14.58
CA TRP A 199 -4.79 6.47 14.25
C TRP A 199 -3.89 7.46 14.97
N ARG A 200 -4.30 8.72 15.10
CA ARG A 200 -3.61 9.73 15.92
C ARG A 200 -3.48 9.27 17.38
N LYS A 201 -4.59 8.83 17.99
CA LYS A 201 -4.58 8.32 19.38
C LYS A 201 -3.71 7.08 19.53
N ASN A 202 -3.74 6.16 18.56
CA ASN A 202 -2.91 4.97 18.58
C ASN A 202 -1.41 5.31 18.52
N ALA A 203 -1.02 6.23 17.64
CA ALA A 203 0.36 6.68 17.52
C ALA A 203 0.84 7.40 18.79
N LEU A 204 0.06 8.34 19.32
CA LEU A 204 0.39 9.06 20.56
C LEU A 204 0.44 8.15 21.79
N LYS A 205 -0.21 6.99 21.76
CA LYS A 205 -0.08 5.97 22.80
C LYS A 205 1.23 5.20 22.69
N ASN A 206 1.64 4.85 21.48
CA ASN A 206 2.74 3.92 21.24
C ASN A 206 4.10 4.61 21.09
N LEU A 207 4.18 5.69 20.30
CA LEU A 207 5.44 6.35 19.93
C LEU A 207 6.19 6.94 21.12
N PRO A 208 5.56 7.63 22.10
CA PRO A 208 6.30 8.18 23.24
C PRO A 208 7.10 7.14 24.01
N ALA A 209 6.54 5.94 24.20
CA ALA A 209 7.24 4.85 24.89
C ALA A 209 8.55 4.44 24.19
N LEU A 210 8.63 4.61 22.87
CA LEU A 210 9.86 4.36 22.09
C LEU A 210 10.81 5.55 22.20
N LEU A 211 10.30 6.77 22.03
CA LEU A 211 11.11 8.00 22.08
C LEU A 211 11.78 8.18 23.44
N ASP A 212 11.07 7.87 24.53
CA ASP A 212 11.59 7.97 25.91
C ASP A 212 12.62 6.88 26.26
N SER A 213 12.95 5.97 25.33
CA SER A 213 13.87 4.85 25.58
C SER A 213 15.35 5.19 25.41
N SER A 214 15.68 6.27 24.71
CA SER A 214 17.06 6.68 24.42
C SER A 214 17.14 8.14 23.96
N ASP A 215 18.28 8.78 24.16
CA ASP A 215 18.54 10.15 23.68
C ASP A 215 18.88 10.23 22.16
N MET A 216 18.75 9.13 21.42
CA MET A 216 19.02 9.12 19.98
C MET A 216 17.96 9.94 19.23
N LEU A 217 18.37 10.62 18.16
CA LEU A 217 17.45 11.30 17.26
C LEU A 217 16.60 10.29 16.46
N ALA A 218 15.28 10.41 16.59
CA ALA A 218 14.33 9.53 15.94
C ALA A 218 13.87 10.11 14.59
N CYS A 219 14.10 9.35 13.52
CA CYS A 219 13.64 9.68 12.18
C CYS A 219 12.52 8.72 11.77
N GLY A 220 11.36 9.23 11.38
CA GLY A 220 10.25 8.43 10.87
C GLY A 220 10.29 8.35 9.36
N GLU A 221 10.30 7.13 8.80
CA GLU A 221 10.02 6.98 7.39
C GLU A 221 8.51 7.07 7.16
N ASP A 222 8.12 8.17 6.51
CA ASP A 222 6.75 8.60 6.25
C ASP A 222 6.45 8.66 4.75
N LEU A 223 6.78 7.60 3.98
CA LEU A 223 6.51 7.54 2.54
C LEU A 223 5.22 6.75 2.24
N GLY A 224 4.66 6.96 1.04
CA GLY A 224 3.52 6.21 0.52
C GLY A 224 2.15 6.81 0.89
N LEU A 225 1.17 5.95 1.18
CA LEU A 225 -0.21 6.38 1.49
C LEU A 225 -0.32 6.88 2.94
N ILE A 226 -0.05 8.17 3.11
CA ILE A 226 0.07 8.81 4.43
C ILE A 226 -1.26 9.48 4.83
N PRO A 227 -1.88 9.07 5.95
CA PRO A 227 -3.01 9.80 6.52
C PRO A 227 -2.62 11.22 6.93
N SER A 228 -3.55 12.16 6.81
CA SER A 228 -3.39 13.58 7.20
C SER A 228 -2.84 13.77 8.63
N CYS A 229 -3.19 12.86 9.54
CA CYS A 229 -2.79 12.93 10.95
C CYS A 229 -1.33 12.56 11.23
N VAL A 230 -0.61 11.95 10.29
CA VAL A 230 0.77 11.47 10.52
C VAL A 230 1.74 12.64 10.72
N HIS A 231 1.79 13.57 9.77
CA HIS A 231 2.71 14.72 9.85
C HIS A 231 2.52 15.56 11.11
N PRO A 232 1.29 15.93 11.52
CA PRO A 232 1.07 16.65 12.79
C PRO A 232 1.54 15.89 14.02
N VAL A 233 1.33 14.56 14.08
CA VAL A 233 1.80 13.74 15.21
C VAL A 233 3.33 13.67 15.24
N MET A 234 3.97 13.53 14.08
CA MET A 234 5.43 13.52 14.00
C MET A 234 6.01 14.85 14.48
N GLN A 235 5.44 15.98 14.05
CA GLN A 235 5.85 17.30 14.51
C GLN A 235 5.66 17.49 16.02
N GLU A 236 4.51 17.08 16.56
CA GLU A 236 4.20 17.16 18.00
C GLU A 236 5.18 16.34 18.85
N LEU A 237 5.63 15.20 18.34
CA LEU A 237 6.58 14.32 19.02
C LEU A 237 8.05 14.63 18.70
N GLY A 238 8.34 15.65 17.89
CA GLY A 238 9.70 16.01 17.49
C GLY A 238 10.40 14.96 16.60
N LEU A 239 9.63 14.13 15.89
CA LEU A 239 10.15 13.15 14.94
C LEU A 239 10.59 13.84 13.65
N ILE A 240 11.77 13.45 13.15
CA ILE A 240 12.33 13.97 11.90
C ILE A 240 11.73 13.16 10.72
N GLY A 241 11.10 13.82 9.75
CA GLY A 241 10.53 13.16 8.57
C GLY A 241 11.56 12.87 7.48
N LEU A 242 11.26 11.96 6.55
CA LEU A 242 12.12 11.67 5.40
C LEU A 242 11.58 12.34 4.14
N ARG A 243 12.45 13.00 3.37
CA ARG A 243 12.12 13.62 2.09
C ARG A 243 13.05 13.10 1.01
N ILE A 244 12.55 12.14 0.25
CA ILE A 244 13.27 11.53 -0.87
C ILE A 244 12.75 12.16 -2.15
N GLN A 245 13.59 12.88 -2.89
CA GLN A 245 13.13 13.59 -4.10
C GLN A 245 12.46 12.67 -5.12
N ARG A 246 12.89 11.41 -5.22
CA ARG A 246 12.30 10.43 -6.15
C ARG A 246 11.06 9.69 -5.62
N MET A 247 10.69 9.94 -4.36
CA MET A 247 9.51 9.36 -3.69
C MET A 247 8.81 10.47 -2.88
N PRO A 248 8.20 11.47 -3.53
CA PRO A 248 7.53 12.56 -2.81
C PRO A 248 6.36 12.02 -1.97
N SER A 249 6.14 12.66 -0.82
CA SER A 249 5.00 12.39 0.08
C SER A 249 3.71 13.07 -0.40
N GLU A 250 3.84 14.10 -1.22
CA GLU A 250 2.78 15.00 -1.64
C GLU A 250 1.95 14.42 -2.80
N PRO A 251 0.61 14.37 -2.67
CA PRO A 251 -0.25 13.85 -3.73
C PRO A 251 -0.08 14.61 -5.06
N GLY A 252 0.06 13.87 -6.15
CA GLY A 252 0.15 14.43 -7.50
C GLY A 252 1.53 14.98 -7.89
N GLN A 253 2.54 14.88 -7.01
CA GLN A 253 3.92 15.19 -7.37
C GLN A 253 4.67 13.94 -7.81
N GLU A 254 5.41 14.04 -8.92
CA GLU A 254 6.32 12.97 -9.37
C GLU A 254 7.69 13.09 -8.71
N PHE A 255 8.10 14.31 -8.36
CA PHE A 255 9.38 14.61 -7.73
C PHE A 255 9.19 15.56 -6.54
N GLY A 256 9.90 15.30 -5.46
CA GLY A 256 10.00 16.21 -4.32
C GLY A 256 10.80 17.46 -4.69
N ILE A 257 10.43 18.59 -4.08
CA ILE A 257 11.04 19.89 -4.31
C ILE A 257 11.86 20.27 -3.07
N PRO A 258 13.20 20.12 -3.06
CA PRO A 258 14.01 20.32 -1.86
C PRO A 258 13.89 21.68 -1.21
N SER A 259 13.69 22.74 -2.00
CA SER A 259 13.50 24.10 -1.51
C SER A 259 12.21 24.30 -0.70
N GLN A 260 11.24 23.39 -0.80
CA GLN A 260 9.96 23.45 -0.08
C GLN A 260 9.95 22.56 1.18
N HIS A 261 11.02 21.81 1.45
CA HIS A 261 11.08 20.95 2.61
C HIS A 261 11.12 21.76 3.91
N SER A 262 10.48 21.24 4.95
CA SER A 262 10.52 21.84 6.29
C SER A 262 11.83 21.49 7.02
N TYR A 263 12.21 22.29 8.02
CA TYR A 263 13.45 22.06 8.77
C TYR A 263 13.52 20.69 9.46
N MET A 264 12.41 20.19 10.02
CA MET A 264 12.34 18.89 10.72
C MET A 264 12.31 17.69 9.77
N THR A 265 13.17 17.68 8.75
CA THR A 265 13.30 16.58 7.80
C THR A 265 14.75 16.24 7.48
N VAL A 266 14.94 14.99 7.04
CA VAL A 266 16.11 14.45 6.35
C VAL A 266 15.84 14.50 4.86
N CYS A 267 16.62 15.24 4.07
CA CYS A 267 16.46 15.20 2.61
C CYS A 267 17.51 14.31 1.94
N ALA A 268 17.14 13.68 0.83
CA ALA A 268 18.04 12.91 -0.02
C ALA A 268 17.51 12.83 -1.46
N PRO A 269 18.39 12.78 -2.49
CA PRO A 269 17.95 12.59 -3.86
C PRO A 269 17.33 11.20 -4.08
N SER A 270 17.89 10.19 -3.41
CA SER A 270 17.48 8.79 -3.52
C SER A 270 17.72 8.06 -2.20
N CYS A 271 17.23 6.83 -2.08
CA CYS A 271 17.49 5.94 -0.95
C CYS A 271 17.93 4.56 -1.47
N HIS A 272 18.24 3.64 -0.55
CA HIS A 272 18.63 2.26 -0.89
C HIS A 272 17.60 1.44 -1.68
N ASP A 273 16.33 1.85 -1.71
CA ASP A 273 15.27 1.19 -2.49
C ASP A 273 15.17 1.74 -3.93
N CYS A 274 15.97 2.76 -4.25
CA CYS A 274 16.02 3.38 -5.56
C CYS A 274 17.20 2.86 -6.40
N SER A 275 17.09 2.93 -7.73
CA SER A 275 18.25 2.85 -8.62
C SER A 275 19.25 3.97 -8.32
N THR A 276 20.52 3.85 -8.72
CA THR A 276 21.50 4.94 -8.54
C THR A 276 21.10 6.19 -9.35
N MET A 277 21.61 7.37 -9.00
CA MET A 277 21.30 8.61 -9.72
C MET A 277 21.58 8.49 -11.23
N ARG A 278 22.73 7.92 -11.61
CA ARG A 278 23.09 7.74 -13.02
C ARG A 278 22.15 6.78 -13.74
N ALA A 279 21.87 5.62 -13.13
CA ALA A 279 20.95 4.65 -13.73
C ALA A 279 19.55 5.25 -13.92
N TRP A 280 19.03 5.92 -12.89
CA TRP A 280 17.75 6.61 -12.96
C TRP A 280 17.66 7.68 -14.05
N TRP A 281 18.72 8.44 -14.25
CA TRP A 281 18.76 9.48 -15.28
C TRP A 281 18.76 8.91 -16.69
N GLU A 282 19.46 7.79 -16.89
CA GLU A 282 19.72 7.19 -18.20
C GLU A 282 18.64 6.16 -18.61
N GLU A 283 17.88 5.59 -17.66
CA GLU A 283 16.93 4.51 -17.91
C GLU A 283 15.59 4.95 -18.54
N ASP A 284 15.12 6.17 -18.25
CA ASP A 284 13.79 6.66 -18.66
C ASP A 284 13.88 8.09 -19.21
N GLU A 285 13.82 8.20 -20.55
CA GLU A 285 13.88 9.48 -21.25
C GLU A 285 12.69 10.38 -20.93
N GLU A 286 11.47 9.86 -20.87
CA GLU A 286 10.28 10.67 -20.64
C GLU A 286 10.29 11.24 -19.22
N ARG A 287 10.66 10.41 -18.24
CA ARG A 287 10.78 10.83 -16.84
C ARG A 287 11.91 11.85 -16.65
N ARG A 288 13.03 11.68 -17.33
CA ARG A 288 14.13 12.67 -17.36
C ARG A 288 13.66 14.02 -17.90
N GLN A 289 12.94 14.04 -19.02
CA GLN A 289 12.40 15.28 -19.59
C GLN A 289 11.42 15.96 -18.62
N ARG A 290 10.53 15.20 -17.96
CA ARG A 290 9.62 15.74 -16.94
C ARG A 290 10.37 16.30 -15.73
N PHE A 291 11.43 15.63 -15.26
CA PHE A 291 12.28 16.14 -14.18
C PHE A 291 12.96 17.45 -14.57
N PHE A 292 13.59 17.49 -15.74
CA PHE A 292 14.31 18.68 -16.20
C PHE A 292 13.37 19.90 -16.33
N LYS A 293 12.16 19.67 -16.85
CA LYS A 293 11.15 20.72 -16.93
C LYS A 293 10.64 21.17 -15.56
N SER A 294 10.30 20.23 -14.68
CA SER A 294 9.64 20.54 -13.40
C SER A 294 10.58 21.02 -12.30
N VAL A 295 11.80 20.49 -12.24
CA VAL A 295 12.77 20.75 -11.17
C VAL A 295 13.88 21.70 -11.60
N VAL A 296 14.44 21.52 -12.82
CA VAL A 296 15.46 22.45 -13.35
C VAL A 296 14.80 23.71 -13.93
N GLY A 297 13.52 23.64 -14.32
CA GLY A 297 12.78 24.78 -14.86
C GLY A 297 13.19 25.13 -16.29
N SER A 298 13.73 24.16 -17.04
CA SER A 298 14.19 24.37 -18.42
C SER A 298 13.34 23.59 -19.42
N ASP A 299 12.92 24.25 -20.49
CA ASP A 299 12.26 23.63 -21.64
C ASP A 299 13.26 23.03 -22.66
N MET A 300 14.57 23.09 -22.38
CA MET A 300 15.57 22.46 -23.25
C MET A 300 15.56 20.93 -23.08
N LEU A 301 16.07 20.22 -24.09
CA LEU A 301 16.29 18.79 -23.98
C LEU A 301 17.40 18.51 -22.95
N PRO A 302 17.14 17.68 -21.92
CA PRO A 302 18.17 17.27 -20.98
C PRO A 302 19.23 16.40 -21.67
N PRO A 303 20.49 16.42 -21.21
CA PRO A 303 21.51 15.45 -21.62
C PRO A 303 21.01 14.00 -21.44
N ASP A 304 21.33 13.12 -22.38
CA ASP A 304 20.98 11.70 -22.33
C ASP A 304 21.74 10.96 -21.22
N GLN A 305 22.98 11.36 -20.96
CA GLN A 305 23.82 10.86 -19.88
C GLN A 305 23.76 11.73 -18.63
N CYS A 306 24.01 11.12 -17.46
CA CYS A 306 24.13 11.87 -16.20
C CYS A 306 25.50 12.56 -16.13
N VAL A 307 25.61 13.71 -16.80
CA VAL A 307 26.83 14.52 -16.83
C VAL A 307 27.09 15.18 -15.46
N PRO A 308 28.35 15.53 -15.13
CA PRO A 308 28.70 16.11 -13.82
C PRO A 308 27.88 17.33 -13.41
N GLU A 309 27.46 18.15 -14.36
CA GLU A 309 26.62 19.33 -14.13
C GLU A 309 25.24 18.96 -13.58
N ILE A 310 24.65 17.86 -14.08
CA ILE A 310 23.36 17.36 -13.61
C ILE A 310 23.49 16.78 -12.21
N ALA A 311 24.50 15.94 -11.98
CA ALA A 311 24.76 15.37 -10.65
C ALA A 311 25.03 16.48 -9.62
N SER A 312 25.88 17.45 -9.97
CA SER A 312 26.18 18.62 -9.14
C SER A 312 24.93 19.45 -8.84
N PHE A 313 24.06 19.67 -9.84
CA PHE A 313 22.78 20.36 -9.63
C PHE A 313 21.90 19.61 -8.62
N ILE A 314 21.75 18.29 -8.76
CA ILE A 314 20.94 17.46 -7.86
C ILE A 314 21.52 17.45 -6.45
N ILE A 315 22.84 17.29 -6.29
CA ILE A 315 23.46 17.32 -4.96
C ILE A 315 23.29 18.70 -4.32
N ARG A 316 23.58 19.76 -5.08
CA ARG A 316 23.55 21.14 -4.59
C ARG A 316 22.17 21.55 -4.08
N GLN A 317 21.09 21.25 -4.79
CA GLN A 317 19.74 21.61 -4.32
C GLN A 317 19.37 20.95 -2.98
N HIS A 318 19.91 19.76 -2.69
CA HIS A 318 19.67 19.09 -1.40
C HIS A 318 20.54 19.68 -0.30
N VAL A 319 21.79 20.06 -0.61
CA VAL A 319 22.65 20.78 0.34
C VAL A 319 22.06 22.16 0.71
N GLU A 320 21.44 22.83 -0.25
CA GLU A 320 20.79 24.13 -0.07
C GLU A 320 19.35 24.03 0.49
N ALA A 321 18.83 22.82 0.69
CA ALA A 321 17.48 22.61 1.20
C ALA A 321 17.33 23.10 2.66
N PRO A 322 16.13 23.56 3.08
CA PRO A 322 15.91 23.98 4.47
C PRO A 322 15.93 22.82 5.49
N SER A 323 16.01 21.57 5.03
CA SER A 323 16.06 20.37 5.87
C SER A 323 17.22 20.39 6.87
N MET A 324 17.04 19.76 8.03
CA MET A 324 18.05 19.71 9.10
C MET A 324 19.37 19.11 8.63
N TRP A 325 19.31 18.08 7.78
CA TRP A 325 20.48 17.51 7.13
C TRP A 325 20.12 16.94 5.75
N ALA A 326 21.13 16.82 4.91
CA ALA A 326 21.09 16.14 3.62
C ALA A 326 21.94 14.87 3.70
N ILE A 327 21.40 13.74 3.23
CA ILE A 327 22.10 12.46 3.17
C ILE A 327 22.20 12.02 1.70
N PHE A 328 23.39 11.63 1.28
CA PHE A 328 23.67 11.19 -0.08
C PHE A 328 24.13 9.72 -0.06
N PRO A 329 23.50 8.83 -0.84
CA PRO A 329 24.08 7.52 -1.12
C PRO A 329 25.47 7.66 -1.72
N LEU A 330 26.40 6.78 -1.36
CA LEU A 330 27.79 6.86 -1.85
C LEU A 330 27.90 6.69 -3.37
N GLN A 331 26.89 6.08 -3.99
CA GLN A 331 26.81 5.85 -5.44
C GLN A 331 26.42 7.09 -6.24
N ASP A 332 25.84 8.09 -5.56
CA ASP A 332 25.39 9.37 -6.11
C ASP A 332 26.53 10.40 -6.01
#